data_AF-A0A353NES5-F1
#
_entry.id   AF-A0A353NES5-F1
#
_cell.length_a   1.000
_cell.length_b   1.000
_cell.length_c   1.000
_cell.angle_alpha   90.00
_cell.angle_beta   90.00
_cell.angle_gamma   90.00
#
_symmetry.space_group_name_H-M   'P 1'
#
loop_
_entity.id
_entity.type
_entity.pdbx_description
1 polymer ?
#
loop_
_entity_poly.entity_id
_entity_poly.type
_entity_poly.pdbx_seq_one_letter_code
_entity_poly.pdbx_strand_id
1 'polypeptide(L)'
;PLLHADLPAMVAFARSVMPQTSWIGLQTNGLLLDENTAGQLLKAGLNRLCLSLDGLAGEPAGNNGHGAHHPSTVFQALAALGRARRAIHPVDFQLGIEIVLMKDNIALLPDLVTQAADHGADFILASHLLAYQAEMEDQCLFNPNTESATRLFASHQKLAALQGVSLVNGILPIWSNPKDENARRICTILRRLTGEARAKNIPLHLKSLAEWHGRDLSQLASSCDKAIAIAATRNIRLELPAPQALAARSCRFIEDGAVFITPEGEVTPCHALWHSYSCYMDGEEKRVTARSLGNINQQSLAEIWNAEASRTFRREAGSYDFPFCRSCALGPCPDITNESYPFANDCYGITVPCGHCMWCLGGVRCL
;
A
#
# COMPACT_ATOMS: atom_id res chain seq x y z
N PRO A 1 -17.49 -5.90 7.96
CA PRO A 1 -18.85 -5.59 7.42
C PRO A 1 -19.92 -6.65 7.72
N LEU A 2 -19.63 -7.94 7.45
CA LEU A 2 -20.63 -9.02 7.50
C LEU A 2 -21.23 -9.32 8.89
N LEU A 3 -20.68 -8.74 9.97
CA LEU A 3 -21.25 -8.83 11.31
C LEU A 3 -22.50 -7.94 11.49
N HIS A 4 -22.72 -6.96 10.60
CA HIS A 4 -23.85 -6.04 10.71
C HIS A 4 -25.09 -6.63 10.03
N ALA A 5 -26.13 -6.95 10.81
CA ALA A 5 -27.36 -7.59 10.31
C ALA A 5 -28.06 -6.76 9.22
N ASP A 6 -28.05 -5.43 9.35
CA ASP A 6 -28.70 -4.54 8.37
C ASP A 6 -27.85 -4.25 7.12
N LEU A 7 -26.70 -4.92 6.92
CA LEU A 7 -25.83 -4.66 5.77
C LEU A 7 -26.57 -4.76 4.42
N PRO A 8 -27.43 -5.77 4.14
CA PRO A 8 -28.23 -5.79 2.92
C PRO A 8 -29.18 -4.58 2.79
N ALA A 9 -29.77 -4.12 3.90
CA ALA A 9 -30.64 -2.94 3.89
C ALA A 9 -29.85 -1.66 3.61
N MET A 10 -28.63 -1.53 4.15
CA MET A 10 -27.73 -0.41 3.85
C MET A 10 -27.32 -0.38 2.37
N VAL A 11 -27.00 -1.54 1.79
CA VAL A 11 -26.69 -1.67 0.37
C VAL A 11 -27.90 -1.29 -0.49
N ALA A 12 -29.10 -1.78 -0.14
CA ALA A 12 -30.34 -1.44 -0.85
C ALA A 12 -30.66 0.05 -0.78
N PHE A 13 -30.47 0.66 0.40
CA PHE A 13 -30.62 2.09 0.58
C PHE A 13 -29.64 2.86 -0.30
N ALA A 14 -28.35 2.53 -0.26
CA ALA A 14 -27.34 3.14 -1.12
C ALA A 14 -27.70 3.01 -2.61
N ARG A 15 -28.14 1.83 -3.06
CA ARG A 15 -28.57 1.60 -4.45
C ARG A 15 -29.77 2.45 -4.85
N SER A 16 -30.68 2.73 -3.91
CA SER A 16 -31.89 3.53 -4.17
C SER A 16 -31.59 5.03 -4.32
N VAL A 17 -30.52 5.53 -3.73
CA VAL A 17 -30.18 6.97 -3.71
C VAL A 17 -29.00 7.34 -4.59
N MET A 18 -28.09 6.40 -4.87
CA MET A 18 -26.91 6.64 -5.69
C MET A 18 -27.22 6.55 -7.20
N PRO A 19 -26.46 7.25 -8.07
CA PRO A 19 -26.60 7.13 -9.52
C PRO A 19 -26.46 5.68 -9.99
N GLN A 20 -27.22 5.26 -11.00
CA GLN A 20 -27.16 3.87 -11.50
C GLN A 20 -25.77 3.47 -12.04
N THR A 21 -24.99 4.45 -12.50
CA THR A 21 -23.60 4.25 -12.97
C THR A 21 -22.60 4.09 -11.82
N SER A 22 -23.01 4.28 -10.57
CA SER A 22 -22.14 4.13 -9.41
C SER A 22 -21.99 2.67 -8.99
N TRP A 23 -20.88 2.38 -8.31
CA TRP A 23 -20.64 1.09 -7.70
C TRP A 23 -20.77 1.17 -6.18
N ILE A 24 -21.25 0.07 -5.60
CA ILE A 24 -21.39 -0.17 -4.17
C ILE A 24 -20.57 -1.42 -3.91
N GLY A 25 -19.55 -1.30 -3.08
CA GLY A 25 -18.64 -2.40 -2.81
C GLY A 25 -18.32 -2.66 -1.35
N LEU A 26 -17.76 -3.85 -1.11
CA LEU A 26 -17.37 -4.32 0.21
C LEU A 26 -16.01 -5.01 0.15
N GLN A 27 -15.16 -4.76 1.15
CA GLN A 27 -13.98 -5.57 1.45
C GLN A 27 -14.26 -6.43 2.69
N THR A 28 -13.94 -7.73 2.65
CA THR A 28 -14.21 -8.64 3.76
C THR A 28 -13.27 -9.85 3.73
N ASN A 29 -13.06 -10.48 4.89
CA ASN A 29 -12.32 -11.75 5.00
C ASN A 29 -13.16 -12.99 4.57
N GLY A 30 -14.43 -12.79 4.23
CA GLY A 30 -15.33 -13.83 3.72
C GLY A 30 -15.84 -14.85 4.75
N LEU A 31 -15.43 -14.76 6.03
CA LEU A 31 -15.73 -15.79 7.04
C LEU A 31 -17.24 -16.03 7.25
N LEU A 32 -18.04 -14.96 7.19
CA LEU A 32 -19.49 -15.00 7.38
C LEU A 32 -20.25 -14.93 6.05
N LEU A 33 -19.59 -15.23 4.93
CA LEU A 33 -20.19 -15.15 3.61
C LEU A 33 -20.64 -16.54 3.15
N ASP A 34 -21.93 -16.81 3.29
CA ASP A 34 -22.60 -17.98 2.72
C ASP A 34 -23.46 -17.61 1.50
N GLU A 35 -24.09 -18.63 0.89
CA GLU A 35 -24.91 -18.44 -0.32
C GLU A 35 -26.14 -17.58 -0.07
N ASN A 36 -26.73 -17.65 1.13
CA ASN A 36 -27.88 -16.83 1.50
C ASN A 36 -27.48 -15.35 1.62
N THR A 37 -26.44 -15.06 2.40
CA THR A 37 -25.92 -13.70 2.61
C THR A 37 -25.42 -13.10 1.30
N ALA A 38 -24.69 -13.87 0.49
CA ALA A 38 -24.28 -13.47 -0.85
C ALA A 38 -25.49 -13.12 -1.72
N GLY A 39 -26.52 -13.98 -1.74
CA GLY A 39 -27.74 -13.74 -2.49
C GLY A 39 -28.50 -12.48 -2.04
N GLN A 40 -28.57 -12.23 -0.73
CA GLN A 40 -29.19 -11.02 -0.18
C GLN A 40 -28.44 -9.75 -0.58
N LEU A 41 -27.11 -9.74 -0.50
CA LEU A 41 -26.28 -8.60 -0.89
C LEU A 41 -26.38 -8.29 -2.39
N LEU A 42 -26.32 -9.32 -3.23
CA LEU A 42 -26.48 -9.14 -4.68
C LEU A 42 -27.86 -8.61 -5.03
N LYS A 43 -28.93 -9.15 -4.44
CA LYS A 43 -30.31 -8.64 -4.62
C LYS A 43 -30.50 -7.20 -4.13
N ALA A 44 -29.78 -6.81 -3.08
CA ALA A 44 -29.77 -5.44 -2.58
C ALA A 44 -29.06 -4.46 -3.53
N GLY A 45 -28.32 -4.94 -4.53
CA GLY A 45 -27.63 -4.10 -5.51
C GLY A 45 -26.14 -3.88 -5.24
N LEU A 46 -25.52 -4.76 -4.45
CA LEU A 46 -24.06 -4.83 -4.36
C LEU A 46 -23.50 -5.24 -5.73
N ASN A 47 -22.58 -4.44 -6.28
CA ASN A 47 -21.97 -4.72 -7.58
C ASN A 47 -20.44 -4.87 -7.54
N ARG A 48 -19.81 -4.77 -6.36
CA ARG A 48 -18.40 -5.10 -6.18
C ARG A 48 -18.14 -5.75 -4.83
N LEU A 49 -17.33 -6.81 -4.77
CA LEU A 49 -16.90 -7.40 -3.50
C LEU A 49 -15.47 -7.87 -3.64
N CYS A 50 -14.62 -7.51 -2.68
CA CYS A 50 -13.23 -7.95 -2.64
C CYS A 50 -12.98 -8.81 -1.38
N LEU A 51 -12.43 -10.01 -1.58
CA LEU A 51 -12.09 -10.93 -0.49
C LEU A 51 -10.59 -10.88 -0.20
N SER A 52 -10.22 -10.71 1.06
CA SER A 52 -8.82 -10.83 1.49
C SER A 52 -8.37 -12.30 1.43
N LEU A 53 -7.29 -12.58 0.70
CA LEU A 53 -6.72 -13.92 0.53
C LEU A 53 -5.24 -13.93 0.92
N ASP A 54 -4.93 -14.67 1.99
CA ASP A 54 -3.59 -14.70 2.59
C ASP A 54 -2.82 -16.01 2.33
N GLY A 55 -3.36 -16.94 1.51
CA GLY A 55 -2.72 -18.24 1.21
C GLY A 55 -3.48 -19.11 0.19
N LEU A 56 -2.91 -20.26 -0.19
CA LEU A 56 -3.49 -21.17 -1.19
C LEU A 56 -4.55 -22.12 -0.61
N ALA A 57 -5.45 -22.61 -1.46
CA ALA A 57 -6.39 -23.66 -1.07
C ALA A 57 -5.65 -24.92 -0.61
N GLY A 58 -5.99 -25.43 0.57
CA GLY A 58 -5.39 -26.65 1.13
C GLY A 58 -4.15 -26.44 1.98
N GLU A 59 -3.62 -25.22 2.08
CA GLU A 59 -2.61 -24.89 3.08
C GLU A 59 -3.25 -24.78 4.48
N PRO A 60 -2.56 -25.23 5.55
CA PRO A 60 -3.03 -25.04 6.91
C PRO A 60 -3.20 -23.55 7.22
N ALA A 61 -4.21 -23.22 8.02
CA ALA A 61 -4.29 -21.87 8.60
C ALA A 61 -2.98 -21.55 9.34
N GLY A 62 -2.39 -20.39 9.04
CA GLY A 62 -1.34 -19.82 9.87
C GLY A 62 0.08 -20.32 9.64
N ASN A 63 0.45 -20.89 8.49
CA ASN A 63 1.86 -21.19 8.23
C ASN A 63 2.78 -19.94 8.23
N ASN A 64 2.20 -18.73 8.12
CA ASN A 64 2.94 -17.45 8.12
C ASN A 64 2.51 -16.49 9.26
N GLY A 65 1.88 -16.96 10.35
CA GLY A 65 1.71 -16.17 11.58
C GLY A 65 0.85 -14.90 11.54
N HIS A 66 0.17 -14.56 10.44
CA HIS A 66 -0.48 -13.25 10.26
C HIS A 66 -2.02 -13.25 10.16
N GLY A 67 -2.69 -14.31 10.58
CA GLY A 67 -4.15 -14.31 10.73
C GLY A 67 -4.74 -15.68 11.03
N ALA A 68 -5.84 -15.72 11.79
CA ALA A 68 -6.59 -16.93 12.11
C ALA A 68 -7.49 -17.43 10.95
N HIS A 69 -7.31 -16.90 9.74
CA HIS A 69 -8.19 -17.18 8.60
C HIS A 69 -7.64 -18.34 7.78
N HIS A 70 -8.43 -19.42 7.67
CA HIS A 70 -8.08 -20.57 6.85
C HIS A 70 -8.38 -20.26 5.37
N PRO A 71 -7.43 -20.46 4.44
CA PRO A 71 -7.66 -20.20 3.01
C PRO A 71 -8.92 -20.87 2.46
N SER A 72 -9.23 -22.09 2.93
CA SER A 72 -10.45 -22.82 2.55
C SER A 72 -11.75 -22.04 2.78
N THR A 73 -11.83 -21.18 3.80
CA THR A 73 -13.01 -20.34 4.07
C THR A 73 -13.20 -19.31 2.97
N VAL A 74 -12.11 -18.72 2.46
CA VAL A 74 -12.16 -17.76 1.35
C VAL A 74 -12.63 -18.45 0.07
N PHE A 75 -12.14 -19.67 -0.21
CA PHE A 75 -12.60 -20.44 -1.37
C PHE A 75 -14.07 -20.90 -1.25
N GLN A 76 -14.54 -21.20 -0.03
CA GLN A 76 -15.97 -21.44 0.21
C GLN A 76 -16.81 -20.19 -0.06
N ALA A 77 -16.35 -19.01 0.38
CA ALA A 77 -16.99 -17.73 0.12
C ALA A 77 -17.02 -17.40 -1.38
N LEU A 78 -15.91 -17.63 -2.11
CA LEU A 78 -15.84 -17.51 -3.57
C LEU A 78 -16.86 -18.42 -4.25
N ALA A 79 -16.93 -19.69 -3.85
CA ALA A 79 -17.87 -20.65 -4.42
C ALA A 79 -19.34 -20.25 -4.14
N ALA A 80 -19.63 -19.76 -2.93
CA ALA A 80 -20.95 -19.27 -2.55
C ALA A 80 -21.37 -18.05 -3.38
N LEU A 81 -20.47 -17.07 -3.54
CA LEU A 81 -20.70 -15.91 -4.41
C LEU A 81 -20.88 -16.32 -5.87
N GLY A 82 -20.07 -17.25 -6.38
CA GLY A 82 -20.20 -17.76 -7.74
C GLY A 82 -21.57 -18.42 -7.99
N ARG A 83 -22.09 -19.19 -7.02
CA ARG A 83 -23.45 -19.78 -7.10
C ARG A 83 -24.53 -18.69 -7.05
N ALA A 84 -24.44 -17.76 -6.10
CA ALA A 84 -25.40 -16.67 -5.96
C ALA A 84 -25.43 -15.76 -7.21
N ARG A 85 -24.27 -15.43 -7.78
CA ARG A 85 -24.13 -14.66 -9.03
C ARG A 85 -24.85 -15.33 -10.20
N ARG A 86 -24.71 -16.66 -10.34
CA ARG A 86 -25.42 -17.43 -11.39
C ARG A 86 -26.93 -17.46 -11.18
N ALA A 87 -27.40 -17.52 -9.94
CA ALA A 87 -28.82 -17.57 -9.62
C ALA A 87 -29.57 -16.24 -9.86
N ILE A 88 -28.85 -15.10 -9.89
CA ILE A 88 -29.42 -13.75 -10.00
C ILE A 88 -29.14 -13.13 -11.39
N HIS A 89 -28.64 -13.92 -12.35
CA HIS A 89 -28.20 -13.42 -13.65
C HIS A 89 -29.35 -12.83 -14.51
N PRO A 90 -29.16 -11.67 -15.17
CA PRO A 90 -27.95 -10.86 -15.22
C PRO A 90 -27.80 -9.95 -14.00
N VAL A 91 -26.58 -9.91 -13.43
CA VAL A 91 -26.18 -8.95 -12.40
C VAL A 91 -24.86 -8.31 -12.83
N ASP A 92 -24.80 -6.98 -12.86
CA ASP A 92 -23.55 -6.24 -12.96
C ASP A 92 -22.84 -6.39 -11.62
N PHE A 93 -21.90 -7.33 -11.52
CA PHE A 93 -21.17 -7.65 -10.29
C PHE A 93 -19.73 -8.06 -10.60
N GLN A 94 -18.79 -7.48 -9.85
CA GLN A 94 -17.37 -7.78 -9.92
C GLN A 94 -16.87 -8.38 -8.60
N LEU A 95 -16.31 -9.57 -8.69
CA LEU A 95 -15.65 -10.30 -7.62
C LEU A 95 -14.14 -10.06 -7.69
N GLY A 96 -13.59 -9.50 -6.62
CA GLY A 96 -12.17 -9.23 -6.46
C GLY A 96 -11.55 -10.12 -5.39
N ILE A 97 -10.24 -10.31 -5.51
CA ILE A 97 -9.37 -10.81 -4.44
C ILE A 97 -8.36 -9.72 -4.07
N GLU A 98 -8.08 -9.57 -2.78
CA GLU A 98 -7.03 -8.69 -2.27
C GLU A 98 -5.91 -9.53 -1.64
N ILE A 99 -4.65 -9.20 -1.96
CA ILE A 99 -3.46 -9.93 -1.50
C ILE A 99 -2.44 -8.95 -0.97
N VAL A 100 -1.86 -9.24 0.20
CA VAL A 100 -0.70 -8.53 0.73
C VAL A 100 0.58 -9.27 0.35
N LEU A 101 1.47 -8.61 -0.40
CA LEU A 101 2.73 -9.15 -0.85
C LEU A 101 3.79 -9.05 0.25
N MET A 102 4.32 -10.21 0.61
CA MET A 102 5.36 -10.40 1.62
C MET A 102 6.47 -11.30 1.07
N LYS A 103 7.66 -11.22 1.66
CA LYS A 103 8.78 -12.10 1.30
C LYS A 103 8.39 -13.58 1.32
N ASP A 104 7.62 -14.00 2.31
CA ASP A 104 7.28 -15.41 2.49
C ASP A 104 6.18 -15.91 1.55
N ASN A 105 5.30 -15.04 1.03
CA ASN A 105 4.17 -15.46 0.20
C ASN A 105 4.28 -15.08 -1.29
N ILE A 106 5.25 -14.25 -1.67
CA ILE A 106 5.35 -13.74 -3.05
C ILE A 106 5.57 -14.87 -4.07
N ALA A 107 6.15 -15.99 -3.67
CA ALA A 107 6.31 -17.18 -4.52
C ALA A 107 4.96 -17.80 -4.93
N LEU A 108 3.91 -17.63 -4.11
CA LEU A 108 2.58 -18.21 -4.33
C LEU A 108 1.70 -17.37 -5.26
N LEU A 109 2.09 -16.13 -5.54
CA LEU A 109 1.29 -15.19 -6.34
C LEU A 109 0.81 -15.77 -7.69
N PRO A 110 1.65 -16.46 -8.50
CA PRO A 110 1.19 -17.06 -9.76
C PRO A 110 0.07 -18.10 -9.58
N ASP A 111 0.17 -18.93 -8.55
CA ASP A 111 -0.82 -19.97 -8.25
C ASP A 111 -2.09 -19.37 -7.66
N LEU A 112 -1.97 -18.31 -6.84
CA LEU A 112 -3.11 -17.55 -6.33
C LEU A 112 -3.90 -16.92 -7.47
N VAL A 113 -3.23 -16.35 -8.48
CA VAL A 113 -3.90 -15.82 -9.68
C VAL A 113 -4.66 -16.93 -10.42
N THR A 114 -4.05 -18.10 -10.57
CA THR A 114 -4.69 -19.26 -11.20
C THR A 114 -5.94 -19.68 -10.43
N GLN A 115 -5.83 -19.87 -9.11
CA GLN A 115 -6.96 -20.31 -8.29
C GLN A 115 -8.07 -19.28 -8.22
N ALA A 116 -7.75 -17.99 -8.10
CA ALA A 116 -8.74 -16.92 -8.12
C ALA A 116 -9.54 -16.93 -9.44
N ALA A 117 -8.86 -17.10 -10.58
CA ALA A 117 -9.52 -17.20 -11.88
C ALA A 117 -10.40 -18.47 -11.99
N ASP A 118 -9.89 -19.63 -11.53
CA ASP A 118 -10.65 -20.90 -11.52
C ASP A 118 -11.94 -20.81 -10.68
N HIS A 119 -11.94 -19.95 -9.66
CA HIS A 119 -13.10 -19.69 -8.79
C HIS A 119 -13.96 -18.49 -9.24
N GLY A 120 -13.69 -17.94 -10.43
CA GLY A 120 -14.52 -16.91 -11.06
C GLY A 120 -14.34 -15.49 -10.52
N ALA A 121 -13.16 -15.18 -9.95
CA ALA A 121 -12.79 -13.79 -9.67
C ALA A 121 -12.58 -13.00 -10.97
N ASP A 122 -13.06 -11.76 -11.00
CA ASP A 122 -12.93 -10.85 -12.14
C ASP A 122 -11.64 -9.99 -12.04
N PHE A 123 -11.13 -9.76 -10.82
CA PHE A 123 -9.86 -9.04 -10.62
C PHE A 123 -9.12 -9.44 -9.34
N ILE A 124 -7.84 -9.09 -9.29
CA ILE A 124 -6.96 -9.21 -8.13
C ILE A 124 -6.30 -7.85 -7.87
N LEU A 125 -6.33 -7.41 -6.63
CA LEU A 125 -5.63 -6.24 -6.13
C LEU A 125 -4.50 -6.69 -5.20
N ALA A 126 -3.27 -6.29 -5.50
CA ALA A 126 -2.14 -6.57 -4.63
C ALA A 126 -1.59 -5.27 -4.02
N SER A 127 -1.14 -5.38 -2.77
CA SER A 127 -0.49 -4.30 -2.00
C SER A 127 0.77 -4.84 -1.35
N HIS A 128 1.80 -4.01 -1.20
CA HIS A 128 2.91 -4.38 -0.33
C HIS A 128 2.50 -4.30 1.14
N LEU A 129 3.13 -5.12 1.97
CA LEU A 129 2.95 -5.09 3.41
C LEU A 129 3.32 -3.72 4.00
N LEU A 130 2.40 -3.16 4.77
CA LEU A 130 2.67 -2.13 5.78
C LEU A 130 2.92 -2.85 7.12
N ALA A 131 4.15 -2.83 7.60
CA ALA A 131 4.51 -3.48 8.86
C ALA A 131 3.88 -2.74 10.04
N TYR A 132 3.08 -3.43 10.85
CA TYR A 132 2.53 -2.88 12.11
C TYR A 132 3.42 -3.17 13.32
N GLN A 133 4.34 -4.13 13.18
CA GLN A 133 5.26 -4.61 14.21
C GLN A 133 6.66 -4.70 13.63
N ALA A 134 7.69 -4.57 14.47
CA ALA A 134 9.09 -4.54 14.04
C ALA A 134 9.51 -5.83 13.32
N GLU A 135 9.00 -6.97 13.79
CA GLU A 135 9.27 -8.31 13.26
C GLU A 135 8.77 -8.48 11.82
N MET A 136 7.83 -7.64 11.39
CA MET A 136 7.26 -7.68 10.05
C MET A 136 8.06 -6.86 9.03
N GLU A 137 9.04 -6.04 9.44
CA GLU A 137 9.80 -5.19 8.51
C GLU A 137 10.63 -6.02 7.51
N ASP A 138 11.15 -7.16 7.95
CA ASP A 138 11.90 -8.10 7.10
C ASP A 138 11.04 -8.77 6.03
N GLN A 139 9.72 -8.73 6.18
CA GLN A 139 8.75 -9.21 5.20
C GLN A 139 8.42 -8.16 4.13
N CYS A 140 8.79 -6.89 4.33
CA CYS A 140 8.50 -5.81 3.38
C CYS A 140 9.31 -5.96 2.08
N LEU A 141 8.59 -5.91 0.96
CA LEU A 141 9.14 -6.00 -0.39
C LEU A 141 9.21 -4.65 -1.13
N PHE A 142 8.64 -3.59 -0.54
CA PHE A 142 8.56 -2.27 -1.17
C PHE A 142 9.82 -1.44 -0.93
N ASN A 143 10.59 -1.16 -1.98
CA ASN A 143 11.76 -0.32 -1.87
C ASN A 143 11.36 1.16 -1.71
N PRO A 144 11.66 1.83 -0.58
CA PRO A 144 11.25 3.20 -0.32
C PRO A 144 11.98 4.23 -1.20
N ASN A 145 13.01 3.83 -1.96
CA ASN A 145 13.79 4.74 -2.80
C ASN A 145 13.20 4.86 -4.21
N THR A 146 13.22 6.07 -4.75
CA THR A 146 12.76 6.31 -6.13
C THR A 146 13.65 5.62 -7.17
N GLU A 147 13.08 5.33 -8.34
CA GLU A 147 13.82 4.68 -9.42
C GLU A 147 15.04 5.50 -9.88
N SER A 148 14.90 6.82 -9.90
CA SER A 148 16.00 7.73 -10.21
C SER A 148 17.16 7.59 -9.22
N ALA A 149 16.86 7.45 -7.93
CA ALA A 149 17.84 7.28 -6.86
C ALA A 149 18.52 5.90 -6.93
N THR A 150 17.74 4.82 -7.13
CA THR A 150 18.28 3.46 -7.21
C THR A 150 19.19 3.28 -8.43
N ARG A 151 18.79 3.80 -9.61
CA ARG A 151 19.64 3.76 -10.83
C ARG A 151 20.93 4.55 -10.65
N LEU A 152 20.85 5.75 -10.05
CA LEU A 152 22.02 6.60 -9.82
C LEU A 152 22.99 5.96 -8.81
N PHE A 153 22.48 5.36 -7.74
CA PHE A 153 23.29 4.61 -6.80
C PHE A 153 23.96 3.40 -7.46
N ALA A 154 23.21 2.62 -8.23
CA ALA A 154 23.73 1.44 -8.92
C ALA A 154 24.85 1.79 -9.91
N SER A 155 24.76 2.92 -10.63
CA SER A 155 25.84 3.35 -11.54
C SER A 155 27.12 3.66 -10.77
N HIS A 156 27.01 4.30 -9.60
CA HIS A 156 28.17 4.63 -8.76
C HIS A 156 28.72 3.41 -8.01
N GLN A 157 27.87 2.44 -7.65
CA GLN A 157 28.32 1.15 -7.12
C GLN A 157 29.17 0.39 -8.15
N LYS A 158 28.80 0.44 -9.44
CA LYS A 158 29.64 -0.14 -10.51
C LYS A 158 30.99 0.56 -10.64
N LEU A 159 31.01 1.90 -10.54
CA LEU A 159 32.27 2.66 -10.54
C LEU A 159 33.14 2.33 -9.32
N ALA A 160 32.53 2.15 -8.15
CA ALA A 160 33.21 1.71 -6.94
C ALA A 160 33.87 0.34 -7.13
N ALA A 161 33.13 -0.63 -7.69
CA ALA A 161 33.64 -1.96 -7.94
C ALA A 161 34.87 -1.95 -8.88
N LEU A 162 34.87 -1.10 -9.92
CA LEU A 162 36.03 -0.92 -10.80
C LEU A 162 37.27 -0.35 -10.10
N GLN A 163 37.08 0.35 -8.97
CA GLN A 163 38.17 0.89 -8.14
C GLN A 163 38.54 -0.03 -6.96
N GLY A 164 37.98 -1.25 -6.93
CA GLY A 164 38.23 -2.25 -5.89
C GLY A 164 37.55 -1.92 -4.55
N VAL A 165 36.53 -1.06 -4.55
CA VAL A 165 35.77 -0.68 -3.34
C VAL A 165 34.27 -0.97 -3.52
N SER A 166 33.50 -0.97 -2.44
CA SER A 166 32.04 -1.18 -2.48
C SER A 166 31.34 -0.08 -1.69
N LEU A 167 30.33 0.57 -2.28
CA LEU A 167 29.51 1.54 -1.55
C LEU A 167 28.61 0.82 -0.55
N VAL A 168 28.00 -0.30 -0.94
CA VAL A 168 27.13 -1.12 -0.07
C VAL A 168 27.83 -1.48 1.24
N ASN A 169 29.06 -1.98 1.15
CA ASN A 169 29.81 -2.42 2.34
C ASN A 169 30.66 -1.29 2.95
N GLY A 170 30.84 -0.19 2.22
CA GLY A 170 31.82 0.84 2.54
C GLY A 170 31.25 2.14 3.07
N ILE A 171 29.95 2.42 2.93
CA ILE A 171 29.36 3.68 3.41
C ILE A 171 29.42 3.81 4.94
N LEU A 172 29.03 2.78 5.68
CA LEU A 172 29.02 2.81 7.16
C LEU A 172 30.43 2.86 7.77
N PRO A 173 31.43 2.07 7.31
CA PRO A 173 32.77 2.07 7.91
C PRO A 173 33.61 3.34 7.67
N ILE A 174 33.26 4.19 6.69
CA ILE A 174 33.97 5.47 6.45
C ILE A 174 34.02 6.33 7.72
N TRP A 175 32.95 6.31 8.51
CA TRP A 175 32.85 7.12 9.71
C TRP A 175 33.76 6.65 10.84
N SER A 176 34.26 5.41 10.77
CA SER A 176 35.14 4.81 11.77
C SER A 176 36.64 4.97 11.45
N ASN A 177 37.04 5.05 10.17
CA ASN A 177 38.46 5.24 9.81
C ASN A 177 38.67 6.02 8.49
N PRO A 178 38.58 7.36 8.52
CA PRO A 178 38.66 8.20 7.32
C PRO A 178 40.07 8.29 6.69
N LYS A 179 41.11 7.76 7.35
CA LYS A 179 42.50 7.80 6.84
C LYS A 179 42.83 6.68 5.85
N ASP A 180 41.98 5.64 5.78
CA ASP A 180 42.11 4.52 4.85
C ASP A 180 42.00 4.98 3.38
N GLU A 181 42.82 4.39 2.50
CA GLU A 181 42.82 4.70 1.07
C GLU A 181 41.48 4.31 0.42
N ASN A 182 40.90 3.18 0.83
CA ASN A 182 39.59 2.76 0.34
C ASN A 182 38.50 3.74 0.79
N ALA A 183 38.56 4.25 2.03
CA ALA A 183 37.65 5.28 2.51
C ALA A 183 37.75 6.57 1.67
N ARG A 184 38.95 6.99 1.25
CA ARG A 184 39.12 8.15 0.35
C ARG A 184 38.53 7.91 -1.04
N ARG A 185 38.70 6.72 -1.61
CA ARG A 185 38.10 6.35 -2.90
C ARG A 185 36.57 6.40 -2.80
N ILE A 186 35.99 5.80 -1.76
CA ILE A 186 34.54 5.83 -1.54
C ILE A 186 34.04 7.27 -1.35
N CYS A 187 34.68 8.08 -0.50
CA CYS A 187 34.32 9.49 -0.32
C CYS A 187 34.31 10.28 -1.63
N THR A 188 35.26 10.02 -2.53
CA THR A 188 35.33 10.67 -3.84
C THR A 188 34.11 10.31 -4.71
N ILE A 189 33.74 9.02 -4.72
CA ILE A 189 32.57 8.53 -5.44
C ILE A 189 31.27 9.09 -4.84
N LEU A 190 31.16 9.14 -3.50
CA LEU A 190 29.99 9.69 -2.82
C LEU A 190 29.82 11.19 -3.06
N ARG A 191 30.90 11.98 -3.13
CA ARG A 191 30.83 13.40 -3.51
C ARG A 191 30.29 13.58 -4.92
N ARG A 192 30.71 12.73 -5.86
CA ARG A 192 30.18 12.73 -7.22
C ARG A 192 28.70 12.34 -7.24
N LEU A 193 28.34 11.23 -6.60
CA LEU A 193 26.97 10.75 -6.48
C LEU A 193 26.03 11.83 -5.94
N THR A 194 26.39 12.44 -4.81
CA THR A 194 25.59 13.47 -4.15
C THR A 194 25.53 14.77 -4.96
N GLY A 195 26.61 15.13 -5.66
CA GLY A 195 26.62 16.26 -6.60
C GLY A 195 25.65 16.04 -7.78
N GLU A 196 25.70 14.87 -8.41
CA GLU A 196 24.81 14.51 -9.53
C GLU A 196 23.33 14.46 -9.08
N ALA A 197 23.06 13.93 -7.89
CA ALA A 197 21.70 13.90 -7.35
C ALA A 197 21.15 15.30 -7.07
N ARG A 198 21.94 16.18 -6.45
CA ARG A 198 21.55 17.58 -6.22
C ARG A 198 21.25 18.31 -7.53
N ALA A 199 22.10 18.13 -8.55
CA ALA A 199 21.90 18.75 -9.86
C ALA A 199 20.60 18.28 -10.56
N LYS A 200 20.09 17.10 -10.19
CA LYS A 200 18.88 16.50 -10.76
C LYS A 200 17.68 16.52 -9.80
N ASN A 201 17.80 17.15 -8.64
CA ASN A 201 16.79 17.12 -7.55
C ASN A 201 16.34 15.70 -7.16
N ILE A 202 17.28 14.75 -7.12
CA ILE A 202 17.01 13.37 -6.72
C ILE A 202 17.19 13.21 -5.20
N PRO A 203 16.17 12.76 -4.45
CA PRO A 203 16.33 12.46 -3.03
C PRO A 203 17.25 11.24 -2.84
N LEU A 204 18.17 11.30 -1.88
CA LEU A 204 19.14 10.24 -1.61
C LEU A 204 19.19 9.89 -0.12
N HIS A 205 18.73 8.70 0.24
CA HIS A 205 19.00 8.11 1.55
C HIS A 205 20.07 7.02 1.41
N LEU A 206 21.36 7.37 1.59
CA LEU A 206 22.47 6.46 1.27
C LEU A 206 22.45 5.12 2.01
N LYS A 207 22.08 5.11 3.30
CA LYS A 207 21.94 3.87 4.10
C LYS A 207 20.86 2.96 3.51
N SER A 208 19.63 3.45 3.37
CA SER A 208 18.52 2.76 2.68
C SER A 208 18.91 2.28 1.27
N LEU A 209 19.55 3.11 0.44
CA LEU A 209 20.00 2.70 -0.90
C LEU A 209 21.00 1.54 -0.85
N ALA A 210 21.96 1.57 0.09
CA ALA A 210 22.91 0.48 0.28
C ALA A 210 22.22 -0.81 0.73
N GLU A 211 21.33 -0.72 1.71
CA GLU A 211 20.56 -1.85 2.25
C GLU A 211 19.69 -2.49 1.16
N TRP A 212 18.91 -1.68 0.43
CA TRP A 212 18.00 -2.17 -0.61
C TRP A 212 18.73 -2.64 -1.88
N HIS A 213 19.90 -2.08 -2.21
CA HIS A 213 20.71 -2.60 -3.30
C HIS A 213 21.29 -3.99 -3.01
N GLY A 214 21.51 -4.32 -1.73
CA GLY A 214 21.98 -5.63 -1.29
C GLY A 214 20.88 -6.70 -1.19
N ARG A 215 19.59 -6.33 -1.27
CA ARG A 215 18.48 -7.28 -1.17
C ARG A 215 18.29 -8.03 -2.50
N ASP A 216 18.04 -9.33 -2.40
CA ASP A 216 17.59 -10.14 -3.54
C ASP A 216 16.07 -9.97 -3.73
N LEU A 217 15.69 -9.27 -4.81
CA LEU A 217 14.30 -9.08 -5.23
C LEU A 217 13.96 -9.88 -6.50
N SER A 218 14.80 -10.83 -6.90
CA SER A 218 14.57 -11.67 -8.10
C SER A 218 13.28 -12.49 -8.00
N GLN A 219 12.96 -12.98 -6.79
CA GLN A 219 11.71 -13.69 -6.53
C GLN A 219 10.49 -12.79 -6.74
N LEU A 220 10.54 -11.53 -6.28
CA LEU A 220 9.45 -10.55 -6.50
C LEU A 220 9.22 -10.33 -8.00
N ALA A 221 10.28 -9.99 -8.74
CA ALA A 221 10.18 -9.74 -10.17
C ALA A 221 9.64 -10.97 -10.92
N SER A 222 10.25 -12.14 -10.69
CA SER A 222 9.87 -13.37 -11.40
C SER A 222 8.45 -13.86 -11.05
N SER A 223 8.01 -13.72 -9.81
CA SER A 223 6.63 -14.03 -9.41
C SER A 223 5.63 -13.07 -10.04
N CYS A 224 5.91 -11.77 -10.06
CA CYS A 224 5.05 -10.78 -10.72
C CYS A 224 4.94 -11.04 -12.23
N ASP A 225 6.05 -11.31 -12.92
CA ASP A 225 6.05 -11.59 -14.36
C ASP A 225 5.21 -12.83 -14.71
N LYS A 226 5.37 -13.92 -13.93
CA LYS A 226 4.56 -15.13 -14.08
C LYS A 226 3.08 -14.86 -13.81
N ALA A 227 2.77 -14.13 -12.74
CA ALA A 227 1.42 -13.76 -12.36
C ALA A 227 0.73 -12.93 -13.46
N ILE A 228 1.45 -11.98 -14.07
CA ILE A 228 0.97 -11.18 -15.21
C ILE A 228 0.64 -12.08 -16.41
N ALA A 229 1.55 -13.01 -16.76
CA ALA A 229 1.34 -13.93 -17.89
C ALA A 229 0.12 -14.84 -17.68
N ILE A 230 -0.06 -15.35 -16.45
CA ILE A 230 -1.23 -16.17 -16.08
C ILE A 230 -2.50 -15.32 -16.12
N ALA A 231 -2.48 -14.12 -15.55
CA ALA A 231 -3.63 -13.22 -15.52
C ALA A 231 -4.13 -12.91 -16.94
N ALA A 232 -3.22 -12.62 -17.86
CA ALA A 232 -3.52 -12.41 -19.28
C ALA A 232 -4.14 -13.65 -19.93
N THR A 233 -3.58 -14.85 -19.67
CA THR A 233 -4.08 -16.12 -20.23
C THR A 233 -5.46 -16.49 -19.69
N ARG A 234 -5.72 -16.18 -18.42
CA ARG A 234 -6.98 -16.49 -17.72
C ARG A 234 -8.03 -15.38 -17.82
N ASN A 235 -7.71 -14.26 -18.48
CA ASN A 235 -8.56 -13.09 -18.62
C ASN A 235 -9.07 -12.53 -17.28
N ILE A 236 -8.21 -12.51 -16.26
CA ILE A 236 -8.47 -11.88 -14.96
C ILE A 236 -7.65 -10.59 -14.86
N ARG A 237 -8.24 -9.51 -14.34
CA ARG A 237 -7.53 -8.23 -14.20
C ARG A 237 -6.62 -8.26 -12.98
N LEU A 238 -5.31 -8.18 -13.17
CA LEU A 238 -4.34 -8.16 -12.07
C LEU A 238 -3.77 -6.73 -11.88
N GLU A 239 -3.95 -6.17 -10.69
CA GLU A 239 -3.41 -4.86 -10.30
C GLU A 239 -2.29 -5.03 -9.28
N LEU A 240 -1.04 -4.86 -9.74
CA LEU A 240 0.15 -4.94 -8.88
C LEU A 240 0.56 -3.56 -8.36
N PRO A 241 1.11 -3.48 -7.14
CA PRO A 241 1.71 -2.25 -6.62
C PRO A 241 3.05 -1.98 -7.32
N ALA A 242 3.54 -0.73 -7.22
CA ALA A 242 4.88 -0.43 -7.70
C ALA A 242 5.91 -1.14 -6.79
N PRO A 243 6.95 -1.79 -7.34
CA PRO A 243 7.95 -2.51 -6.53
C PRO A 243 8.81 -1.55 -5.69
N GLN A 244 8.76 -0.26 -6.01
CA GLN A 244 9.50 0.78 -5.34
C GLN A 244 8.78 2.14 -5.42
N ALA A 245 9.24 3.10 -4.63
CA ALA A 245 8.63 4.43 -4.56
C ALA A 245 8.57 5.13 -5.92
N LEU A 246 7.37 5.63 -6.26
CA LEU A 246 7.13 6.42 -7.45
C LEU A 246 7.82 7.79 -7.34
N ALA A 247 8.55 8.19 -8.39
CA ALA A 247 9.10 9.54 -8.49
C ALA A 247 8.00 10.59 -8.75
N ALA A 248 7.02 10.25 -9.59
CA ALA A 248 5.79 11.01 -9.75
C ALA A 248 4.74 10.41 -8.79
N ARG A 249 4.57 11.04 -7.63
CA ARG A 249 3.60 10.61 -6.61
C ARG A 249 2.18 10.80 -7.14
N SER A 250 1.29 9.89 -6.75
CA SER A 250 -0.14 9.96 -7.08
C SER A 250 -0.96 9.41 -5.92
N CYS A 251 -2.17 9.93 -5.70
CA CYS A 251 -3.01 9.52 -4.58
C CYS A 251 -4.48 9.53 -4.96
N ARG A 252 -5.07 8.34 -5.14
CA ARG A 252 -6.47 8.19 -5.51
C ARG A 252 -7.45 8.83 -4.53
N PHE A 253 -7.12 8.89 -3.23
CA PHE A 253 -8.00 9.57 -2.27
C PHE A 253 -8.15 11.07 -2.56
N ILE A 254 -7.09 11.69 -3.08
CA ILE A 254 -7.10 13.11 -3.43
C ILE A 254 -7.62 13.31 -4.85
N GLU A 255 -7.10 12.56 -5.81
CA GLU A 255 -7.39 12.69 -7.24
C GLU A 255 -8.83 12.31 -7.58
N ASP A 256 -9.36 11.24 -6.98
CA ASP A 256 -10.74 10.79 -7.20
C ASP A 256 -11.74 11.55 -6.30
N GLY A 257 -11.27 12.43 -5.42
CA GLY A 257 -12.11 13.17 -4.48
C GLY A 257 -12.81 12.27 -3.46
N ALA A 258 -12.08 11.28 -2.93
CA ALA A 258 -12.64 10.32 -1.98
C ALA A 258 -12.81 10.93 -0.58
N VAL A 259 -13.74 10.36 0.17
CA VAL A 259 -13.95 10.66 1.59
C VAL A 259 -14.15 9.36 2.34
N PHE A 260 -13.61 9.27 3.55
CA PHE A 260 -13.84 8.15 4.45
C PHE A 260 -14.68 8.64 5.63
N ILE A 261 -15.66 7.84 6.05
CA ILE A 261 -16.53 8.15 7.19
C ILE A 261 -16.43 6.99 8.18
N THR A 262 -16.03 7.29 9.42
CA THR A 262 -15.92 6.27 10.48
C THR A 262 -17.29 5.86 11.01
N PRO A 263 -17.40 4.74 11.76
CA PRO A 263 -18.65 4.34 12.41
C PRO A 263 -19.24 5.41 13.34
N GLU A 264 -18.39 6.27 13.91
CA GLU A 264 -18.77 7.39 14.79
C GLU A 264 -19.22 8.64 14.02
N GLY A 265 -19.16 8.60 12.68
CA GLY A 265 -19.53 9.70 11.79
C GLY A 265 -18.41 10.71 11.53
N GLU A 266 -17.18 10.44 11.98
CA GLU A 266 -16.03 11.31 11.69
C GLU A 266 -15.70 11.24 10.20
N VAL A 267 -15.57 12.40 9.56
CA VAL A 267 -15.19 12.56 8.16
C VAL A 267 -13.69 12.73 8.09
N THR A 268 -13.02 11.78 7.45
CA THR A 268 -11.55 11.74 7.37
C THR A 268 -11.13 11.77 5.90
N PRO A 269 -9.95 12.37 5.59
CA PRO A 269 -9.59 12.64 4.19
C PRO A 269 -9.18 11.39 3.40
N CYS A 270 -8.78 10.31 4.07
CA CYS A 270 -8.34 9.08 3.42
C CYS A 270 -8.29 7.92 4.41
N HIS A 271 -8.12 6.70 3.87
CA HIS A 271 -8.00 5.50 4.69
C HIS A 271 -6.74 5.51 5.60
N ALA A 272 -5.64 6.14 5.20
CA ALA A 272 -4.45 6.20 6.05
C ALA A 272 -4.63 7.08 7.30
N LEU A 273 -5.69 7.90 7.37
CA LEU A 273 -5.90 8.87 8.45
C LEU A 273 -7.25 8.69 9.16
N TRP A 274 -7.95 7.57 8.95
CA TRP A 274 -9.26 7.37 9.57
C TRP A 274 -9.19 7.01 11.05
N HIS A 275 -8.10 6.39 11.50
CA HIS A 275 -7.83 6.10 12.90
C HIS A 275 -6.34 6.30 13.22
N SER A 276 -6.03 6.36 14.51
CA SER A 276 -4.65 6.39 14.98
C SER A 276 -4.10 4.97 15.05
N TYR A 277 -2.86 4.77 14.62
CA TYR A 277 -2.17 3.48 14.67
C TYR A 277 -0.65 3.67 14.74
N SER A 278 0.04 2.63 15.21
CA SER A 278 1.49 2.50 15.07
C SER A 278 1.82 1.62 13.88
N CYS A 279 2.90 1.92 13.20
CA CYS A 279 3.49 1.08 12.15
C CYS A 279 5.01 1.14 12.27
N TYR A 280 5.69 0.16 11.71
CA TYR A 280 7.14 0.11 11.69
C TYR A 280 7.63 0.47 10.29
N MET A 281 8.49 1.48 10.19
CA MET A 281 9.07 1.87 8.92
C MET A 281 10.41 2.57 9.13
N ASP A 282 11.36 2.29 8.24
CA ASP A 282 12.70 2.89 8.25
C ASP A 282 13.48 2.57 9.54
N GLY A 283 13.24 1.39 10.12
CA GLY A 283 13.87 0.93 11.37
C GLY A 283 13.32 1.56 12.64
N GLU A 284 12.20 2.28 12.58
CA GLU A 284 11.59 2.98 13.71
C GLU A 284 10.09 2.67 13.83
N GLU A 285 9.57 2.68 15.06
CA GLU A 285 8.13 2.69 15.27
C GLU A 285 7.59 4.10 14.98
N LYS A 286 6.79 4.25 13.93
CA LYS A 286 6.09 5.48 13.57
C LYS A 286 4.64 5.46 14.05
N ARG A 287 4.20 6.55 14.67
CA ARG A 287 2.80 6.76 15.04
C ARG A 287 2.09 7.67 14.04
N VAL A 288 0.95 7.21 13.54
CA VAL A 288 0.03 7.97 12.69
C VAL A 288 -1.18 8.37 13.53
N THR A 289 -1.55 9.64 13.45
CA THR A 289 -2.72 10.18 14.17
C THR A 289 -3.90 10.29 13.23
N ALA A 290 -5.07 9.86 13.70
CA ALA A 290 -6.33 10.09 12.99
C ALA A 290 -6.54 11.57 12.69
N ARG A 291 -7.10 11.90 11.52
CA ARG A 291 -7.43 13.27 11.15
C ARG A 291 -8.89 13.38 10.76
N SER A 292 -9.70 13.90 11.68
CA SER A 292 -11.07 14.30 11.39
C SER A 292 -11.12 15.72 10.81
N LEU A 293 -12.02 15.92 9.85
CA LEU A 293 -12.36 17.20 9.24
C LEU A 293 -13.74 17.71 9.68
N GLY A 294 -14.48 16.92 10.46
CA GLY A 294 -15.84 17.20 10.93
C GLY A 294 -16.63 15.91 11.17
N ASN A 295 -17.82 16.01 11.76
CA ASN A 295 -18.68 14.85 12.04
C ASN A 295 -20.07 15.02 11.39
N ILE A 296 -20.52 14.00 10.65
CA ILE A 296 -21.80 14.05 9.90
C ILE A 296 -23.05 14.12 10.80
N ASN A 297 -22.91 13.80 12.09
CA ASN A 297 -23.99 13.95 13.08
C ASN A 297 -24.16 15.40 13.55
N GLN A 298 -23.21 16.29 13.22
CA GLN A 298 -23.20 17.69 13.64
C GLN A 298 -23.38 18.65 12.45
N GLN A 299 -22.82 18.30 11.29
CA GLN A 299 -22.81 19.11 10.08
C GLN A 299 -23.07 18.22 8.86
N SER A 300 -23.63 18.78 7.79
CA SER A 300 -23.80 18.01 6.55
C SER A 300 -22.44 17.66 5.93
N LEU A 301 -22.36 16.53 5.23
CA LEU A 301 -21.15 16.14 4.51
C LEU A 301 -20.69 17.22 3.51
N ALA A 302 -21.63 17.93 2.88
CA ALA A 302 -21.32 19.01 1.95
C ALA A 302 -20.66 20.21 2.64
N GLU A 303 -21.09 20.58 3.85
CA GLU A 303 -20.44 21.63 4.65
C GLU A 303 -19.03 21.21 5.05
N ILE A 304 -18.86 20.00 5.58
CA ILE A 304 -17.56 19.46 5.97
C ILE A 304 -16.62 19.39 4.77
N TRP A 305 -17.10 18.89 3.62
CA TRP A 305 -16.30 18.76 2.41
C TRP A 305 -15.79 20.11 1.88
N ASN A 306 -16.62 21.15 1.96
CA ASN A 306 -16.30 22.48 1.46
C ASN A 306 -15.66 23.41 2.49
N ALA A 307 -15.57 22.99 3.76
CA ALA A 307 -14.88 23.72 4.81
C ALA A 307 -13.42 24.01 4.45
N GLU A 308 -12.89 25.10 5.00
CA GLU A 308 -11.52 25.55 4.72
C GLU A 308 -10.47 24.48 5.04
N ALA A 309 -10.61 23.78 6.17
CA ALA A 309 -9.69 22.71 6.57
C ALA A 309 -9.63 21.57 5.53
N SER A 310 -10.79 21.12 5.03
CA SER A 310 -10.90 20.07 4.02
C SER A 310 -10.32 20.50 2.67
N ARG A 311 -10.61 21.73 2.23
CA ARG A 311 -10.05 22.29 1.00
C ARG A 311 -8.54 22.48 1.07
N THR A 312 -8.04 22.93 2.22
CA THR A 312 -6.60 23.10 2.46
C THR A 312 -5.89 21.76 2.48
N PHE A 313 -6.44 20.75 3.16
CA PHE A 313 -5.89 19.39 3.13
C PHE A 313 -5.75 18.86 1.69
N ARG A 314 -6.84 18.91 0.90
CA ARG A 314 -6.81 18.41 -0.48
C ARG A 314 -5.83 19.18 -1.36
N ARG A 315 -5.72 20.50 -1.18
CA ARG A 315 -4.75 21.34 -1.91
C ARG A 315 -3.30 20.97 -1.55
N GLU A 316 -2.97 20.87 -0.26
CA GLU A 316 -1.62 20.52 0.19
C GLU A 316 -1.26 19.08 -0.22
N ALA A 317 -2.15 18.11 0.01
CA ALA A 317 -1.93 16.73 -0.38
C ALA A 317 -1.83 16.55 -1.91
N GLY A 318 -2.63 17.29 -2.68
CA GLY A 318 -2.63 17.24 -4.14
C GLY A 318 -1.51 18.05 -4.81
N SER A 319 -0.83 18.94 -4.07
CA SER A 319 0.36 19.64 -4.58
C SER A 319 1.57 18.71 -4.69
N TYR A 320 1.62 17.67 -3.85
CA TYR A 320 2.80 16.82 -3.68
C TYR A 320 4.08 17.61 -3.38
N ASP A 321 3.98 18.77 -2.71
CA ASP A 321 5.16 19.59 -2.38
C ASP A 321 5.91 19.11 -1.12
N PHE A 322 5.30 18.24 -0.31
CA PHE A 322 5.93 17.61 0.85
C PHE A 322 7.15 16.74 0.44
N PRO A 323 8.15 16.50 1.31
CA PRO A 323 9.37 15.79 0.95
C PRO A 323 9.16 14.28 0.77
N PHE A 324 10.10 13.63 0.09
CA PHE A 324 10.21 12.16 0.06
C PHE A 324 10.82 11.68 1.38
N CYS A 325 10.02 11.60 2.45
CA CYS A 325 10.56 11.34 3.78
C CYS A 325 11.24 9.96 3.87
N ARG A 326 10.64 8.93 3.26
CA ARG A 326 11.16 7.55 3.17
C ARG A 326 12.48 7.40 2.38
N SER A 327 12.83 8.39 1.56
CA SER A 327 14.10 8.45 0.81
C SER A 327 14.96 9.66 1.20
N CYS A 328 14.69 10.28 2.36
CA CYS A 328 15.34 11.51 2.77
C CYS A 328 16.76 11.28 3.27
N ALA A 329 17.69 12.15 2.89
CA ALA A 329 19.08 12.11 3.35
C ALA A 329 19.26 12.48 4.84
N LEU A 330 18.25 13.16 5.41
CA LEU A 330 18.31 13.78 6.75
C LEU A 330 17.60 12.93 7.82
N GLY A 331 17.04 11.78 7.44
CA GLY A 331 16.41 10.86 8.38
C GLY A 331 17.43 10.14 9.28
N PRO A 332 17.00 9.61 10.44
CA PRO A 332 15.64 9.71 10.98
C PRO A 332 15.32 11.12 11.47
N CYS A 333 14.11 11.61 11.17
CA CYS A 333 13.62 12.94 11.55
C CYS A 333 12.61 12.87 12.71
N PRO A 334 12.25 13.99 13.35
CA PRO A 334 11.29 14.00 14.48
C PRO A 334 9.92 13.38 14.20
N ASP A 335 9.50 13.31 12.93
CA ASP A 335 8.25 12.65 12.52
C ASP A 335 8.36 11.11 12.49
N ILE A 336 9.54 10.55 12.17
CA ILE A 336 9.74 9.09 12.20
C ILE A 336 10.08 8.60 13.62
N THR A 337 10.80 9.40 14.40
CA THR A 337 11.16 9.07 15.79
C THR A 337 10.06 9.40 16.81
N ASN A 338 8.92 9.93 16.36
CA ASN A 338 7.80 10.41 17.17
C ASN A 338 8.13 11.57 18.13
N GLU A 339 9.29 12.23 18.01
CA GLU A 339 9.60 13.44 18.79
C GLU A 339 8.62 14.60 18.51
N SER A 340 8.06 14.66 17.30
CA SER A 340 7.04 15.63 16.90
C SER A 340 5.63 15.03 16.85
N TYR A 341 5.30 14.10 17.76
CA TYR A 341 3.96 13.51 17.85
C TYR A 341 3.00 14.36 18.73
N PRO A 342 1.76 14.65 18.27
CA PRO A 342 1.20 14.33 16.97
C PRO A 342 1.81 15.20 15.85
N PHE A 343 1.92 14.63 14.64
CA PHE A 343 2.46 15.33 13.47
C PHE A 343 1.75 16.66 13.25
N ALA A 344 2.52 17.76 13.32
CA ALA A 344 2.03 19.11 13.05
C ALA A 344 2.32 19.53 11.60
N ASN A 345 3.58 19.38 11.18
CA ASN A 345 4.04 19.69 9.84
C ASN A 345 5.37 18.98 9.55
N ASP A 346 5.69 18.85 8.26
CA ASP A 346 7.01 18.38 7.82
C ASP A 346 8.06 19.49 7.86
N CYS A 347 9.30 19.17 7.45
CA CYS A 347 10.39 20.15 7.43
C CYS A 347 10.23 21.27 6.39
N TYR A 348 9.24 21.19 5.49
CA TYR A 348 8.88 22.24 4.55
C TYR A 348 7.70 23.08 5.05
N GLY A 349 7.16 22.77 6.23
CA GLY A 349 6.01 23.46 6.83
C GLY A 349 4.66 22.96 6.32
N ILE A 350 4.61 21.86 5.57
CA ILE A 350 3.36 21.31 5.04
C ILE A 350 2.67 20.46 6.12
N THR A 351 1.36 20.62 6.27
CA THR A 351 0.61 20.06 7.41
C THR A 351 0.02 18.67 7.14
N VAL A 352 0.22 18.12 5.94
CA VAL A 352 -0.28 16.79 5.58
C VAL A 352 0.79 15.72 5.83
N PRO A 353 0.49 14.62 6.54
CA PRO A 353 1.47 13.57 6.86
C PRO A 353 1.71 12.61 5.67
N CYS A 354 1.80 13.15 4.45
CA CYS A 354 1.85 12.35 3.22
C CYS A 354 3.27 11.94 2.80
N GLY A 355 4.33 12.52 3.37
CA GLY A 355 5.71 12.25 2.97
C GLY A 355 6.23 10.83 3.27
N HIS A 356 5.64 10.16 4.27
CA HIS A 356 5.90 8.75 4.58
C HIS A 356 4.81 7.80 4.06
N CYS A 357 3.78 8.31 3.37
CA CYS A 357 2.58 7.53 3.05
C CYS A 357 2.83 6.51 1.93
N MET A 358 2.59 5.22 2.19
CA MET A 358 2.79 4.18 1.17
C MET A 358 1.75 4.20 0.04
N TRP A 359 0.57 4.80 0.24
CA TRP A 359 -0.39 4.99 -0.85
C TRP A 359 0.14 5.98 -1.88
N CYS A 360 0.67 7.13 -1.44
CA CYS A 360 1.15 8.15 -2.38
C CYS A 360 2.43 7.73 -3.13
N LEU A 361 3.21 6.83 -2.53
CA LEU A 361 4.42 6.27 -3.11
C LEU A 361 4.15 5.04 -3.99
N GLY A 362 2.90 4.58 -4.09
CA GLY A 362 2.48 3.46 -4.96
C GLY A 362 2.67 2.06 -4.36
N GLY A 363 2.99 1.97 -3.07
CA GLY A 363 3.24 0.70 -2.37
C GLY A 363 1.96 0.00 -1.87
N VAL A 364 0.93 0.76 -1.53
CA VAL A 364 -0.37 0.22 -1.06
C VAL A 364 -1.49 0.69 -1.98
N ARG A 365 -2.45 -0.21 -2.21
CA ARG A 365 -3.70 0.06 -2.91
C ARG A 365 -4.88 -0.35 -2.03
N CYS A 366 -6.02 0.27 -2.27
CA CYS A 366 -7.33 -0.12 -1.72
C CYS A 366 -8.34 -0.19 -2.87
N LEU A 367 -9.46 -0.88 -2.62
CA LEU A 367 -10.56 -1.08 -3.58
C LEU A 367 -11.17 0.23 -4.11
#